data_AF-A0A5C3DYS4-F1
#
_entry.id   AF-A0A5C3DYS4-F1
#
_cell.length_a   1.000
_cell.length_b   1.000
_cell.length_c   1.000
_cell.angle_alpha   90.00
_cell.angle_beta   90.00
_cell.angle_gamma   90.00
#
_symmetry.space_group_name_H-M   'P 1'
#
loop_
_entity.id
_entity.type
_entity.pdbx_description
1 polymer ?
#
loop_
_entity_poly.entity_id
_entity_poly.type
_entity_poly.pdbx_seq_one_letter_code
_entity_poly.pdbx_strand_id
1 'polypeptide(L)'
;MKIQTVLVASALAIVSADLVAGAWLSDTDGQGWGRYCTGGGSKVNTRHACFDSSGPVTDTIKFGPGGSDFDGYYSPDKKNFVVVLQDNQQRVTVKSSLWMISINGGGSNNCVDVLVNPPDHVTEYPATHLCSPGAQHIQLPTTRFVPPSSI
;
A
#
# COMPACT_ATOMS: atom_id res chain seq x y z
N MET A 1 33.59 -44.47 38.06
CA MET A 1 32.76 -43.81 37.03
C MET A 1 32.33 -42.45 37.58
N LYS A 2 32.69 -41.35 36.91
CA LYS A 2 32.24 -39.99 37.26
C LYS A 2 31.85 -39.28 35.97
N ILE A 3 30.56 -39.06 35.79
CA ILE A 3 29.98 -38.36 34.65
C ILE A 3 29.94 -36.88 35.04
N GLN A 4 30.71 -36.03 34.37
CA GLN A 4 30.62 -34.59 34.54
C GLN A 4 29.64 -34.06 33.50
N THR A 5 28.43 -33.76 33.96
CA THR A 5 27.37 -33.12 33.18
C THR A 5 27.63 -31.62 33.17
N VAL A 6 28.23 -31.10 32.09
CA VAL A 6 28.37 -29.66 31.86
C VAL A 6 27.13 -29.17 31.12
N LEU A 7 26.34 -28.33 31.78
CA LEU A 7 25.16 -27.66 31.26
C LEU A 7 25.52 -26.79 30.04
N VAL A 8 24.92 -27.10 28.89
CA VAL A 8 24.96 -26.24 27.71
C VAL A 8 23.93 -25.13 27.90
N ALA A 9 24.39 -23.95 28.32
CA ALA A 9 23.60 -22.74 28.32
C ALA A 9 23.31 -22.33 26.87
N SER A 10 22.13 -22.71 26.38
CA SER A 10 21.67 -22.35 25.04
C SER A 10 21.18 -20.91 25.06
N ALA A 11 22.03 -19.99 24.62
CA ALA A 11 21.65 -18.60 24.39
C ALA A 11 20.69 -18.55 23.19
N LEU A 12 19.39 -18.39 23.46
CA LEU A 12 18.39 -18.01 22.46
C LEU A 12 18.72 -16.58 22.01
N ALA A 13 19.44 -16.46 20.91
CA ALA A 13 19.55 -15.20 20.18
C ALA A 13 18.14 -14.87 19.66
N ILE A 14 17.47 -13.91 20.32
CA ILE A 14 16.27 -13.28 19.81
C ILE A 14 16.70 -12.52 18.56
N VAL A 15 16.45 -13.11 17.39
CA VAL A 15 16.68 -12.43 16.11
C VAL A 15 15.63 -11.34 16.03
N SER A 16 16.04 -10.10 16.27
CA SER A 16 15.23 -8.92 16.00
C SER A 16 14.89 -8.90 14.52
N ALA A 17 13.62 -9.12 14.18
CA ALA A 17 13.09 -8.98 12.84
C ALA A 17 12.90 -7.48 12.51
N ASP A 18 13.98 -6.70 12.60
CA ASP A 18 13.93 -5.26 12.35
C ASP A 18 14.46 -4.94 10.95
N LEU A 19 13.73 -5.40 9.94
CA LEU A 19 13.73 -4.78 8.63
C LEU A 19 12.30 -4.90 8.09
N VAL A 20 11.41 -4.03 8.60
CA VAL A 20 10.11 -3.77 7.98
C VAL A 20 10.37 -2.98 6.70
N ALA A 21 10.99 -3.62 5.72
CA ALA A 21 10.91 -3.15 4.35
C ALA A 21 9.44 -3.26 4.00
N GLY A 22 8.73 -2.13 3.91
CA GLY A 22 7.30 -2.11 3.58
C GLY A 22 7.08 -2.98 2.35
N ALA A 23 6.46 -4.13 2.57
CA ALA A 23 6.19 -5.10 1.53
C ALA A 23 4.70 -5.02 1.25
N TRP A 24 4.32 -5.21 0.00
CA TRP A 24 2.93 -5.50 -0.30
C TRP A 24 2.59 -6.82 0.36
N LEU A 25 1.80 -6.76 1.43
CA LEU A 25 1.41 -7.94 2.17
C LEU A 25 0.21 -8.57 1.45
N SER A 26 0.31 -9.87 1.21
CA SER A 26 -0.87 -10.65 0.82
C SER A 26 -1.83 -10.68 2.00
N ASP A 27 -3.14 -10.74 1.73
CA ASP A 27 -4.16 -10.86 2.77
C ASP A 27 -4.14 -12.27 3.39
N THR A 28 -3.07 -12.59 4.10
CA THR A 28 -2.98 -13.77 4.96
C THR A 28 -3.40 -13.32 6.35
N ASP A 29 -4.37 -14.02 6.94
CA ASP A 29 -4.87 -13.82 8.30
C ASP A 29 -5.84 -12.66 8.53
N GLY A 30 -6.51 -12.18 7.47
CA GLY A 30 -7.58 -11.18 7.59
C GLY A 30 -7.08 -9.84 8.11
N GLN A 31 -5.80 -9.54 7.87
CA GLN A 31 -5.15 -8.24 8.10
C GLN A 31 -5.13 -7.36 6.85
N GLY A 32 -5.51 -7.90 5.70
CA GLY A 32 -5.32 -7.27 4.41
C GLY A 32 -6.46 -6.35 3.96
N TRP A 33 -6.55 -6.22 2.64
CA TRP A 33 -7.40 -5.25 1.94
C TRP A 33 -8.83 -5.16 2.48
N GLY A 34 -9.44 -6.30 2.82
CA GLY A 34 -10.83 -6.37 3.27
C GLY A 34 -11.13 -5.51 4.49
N ARG A 35 -10.17 -5.32 5.42
CA ARG A 35 -10.41 -4.52 6.64
C ARG A 35 -10.55 -3.03 6.39
N TYR A 36 -9.92 -2.56 5.32
CA TYR A 36 -9.86 -1.15 4.97
C TYR A 36 -10.96 -0.82 3.95
N CYS A 37 -11.18 -1.69 2.96
CA CYS A 37 -11.97 -1.36 1.78
C CYS A 37 -13.36 -2.00 1.72
N THR A 38 -13.75 -2.89 2.65
CA THR A 38 -15.11 -3.45 2.65
C THR A 38 -16.02 -2.80 3.67
N GLY A 39 -17.32 -2.76 3.37
CA GLY A 39 -18.33 -2.29 4.32
C GLY A 39 -18.29 -3.10 5.62
N GLY A 40 -18.08 -2.43 6.74
CA GLY A 40 -17.91 -3.08 8.05
C GLY A 40 -16.48 -3.54 8.38
N GLY A 41 -15.51 -3.25 7.51
CA GLY A 41 -14.09 -3.49 7.79
C GLY A 41 -13.63 -2.77 9.06
N SER A 42 -12.84 -3.44 9.90
CA SER A 42 -12.46 -2.88 11.21
C SER A 42 -11.47 -1.71 11.14
N LYS A 43 -10.96 -1.37 9.94
CA LYS A 43 -9.97 -0.32 9.69
C LYS A 43 -10.47 0.73 8.70
N VAL A 44 -11.75 0.72 8.36
CA VAL A 44 -12.38 1.71 7.47
C VAL A 44 -12.27 3.15 7.98
N ASN A 45 -11.89 3.39 9.23
CA ASN A 45 -11.73 4.72 9.84
C ASN A 45 -10.28 5.23 9.84
N THR A 46 -9.32 4.50 9.28
CA THR A 46 -7.93 4.95 9.18
C THR A 46 -7.69 5.77 7.91
N ARG A 47 -6.52 6.42 7.81
CA ARG A 47 -6.08 7.07 6.57
C ARG A 47 -5.58 6.02 5.58
N HIS A 48 -6.36 5.79 4.53
CA HIS A 48 -6.03 4.82 3.49
C HIS A 48 -6.71 5.21 2.18
N ALA A 49 -6.23 4.65 1.08
CA ALA A 49 -6.87 4.75 -0.23
C ALA A 49 -7.03 3.36 -0.84
N CYS A 50 -8.24 3.06 -1.29
CA CYS A 50 -8.61 1.81 -1.94
C CYS A 50 -8.59 1.99 -3.46
N PHE A 51 -8.02 1.03 -4.17
CA PHE A 51 -7.86 1.07 -5.61
C PHE A 51 -8.39 -0.20 -6.25
N ASP A 52 -9.17 -0.03 -7.32
CA ASP A 52 -9.65 -1.09 -8.18
C ASP A 52 -8.77 -1.12 -9.43
N SER A 53 -8.00 -2.19 -9.58
CA SER A 53 -6.92 -2.27 -10.55
C SER A 53 -6.49 -3.71 -10.80
N SER A 54 -6.64 -4.18 -12.03
CA SER A 54 -6.24 -5.55 -12.40
C SER A 54 -4.99 -5.59 -13.28
N GLY A 55 -4.24 -6.69 -13.20
CA GLY A 55 -3.22 -7.06 -14.19
C GLY A 55 -1.98 -6.16 -14.16
N PRO A 56 -1.65 -5.46 -15.27
CA PRO A 56 -0.33 -4.84 -15.46
C PRO A 56 0.02 -3.78 -14.41
N VAL A 57 -0.97 -3.12 -13.79
CA VAL A 57 -0.71 -2.14 -12.74
C VAL A 57 -0.15 -2.84 -11.50
N THR A 58 -0.87 -3.80 -10.93
CA THR A 58 -0.50 -4.52 -9.70
C THR A 58 0.77 -5.36 -9.90
N ASP A 59 0.95 -5.92 -11.09
CA ASP A 59 2.14 -6.74 -11.43
C ASP A 59 3.43 -5.91 -11.55
N THR A 60 3.30 -4.59 -11.72
CA THR A 60 4.44 -3.70 -11.96
C THR A 60 4.67 -2.68 -10.86
N ILE A 61 3.94 -2.74 -9.74
CA ILE A 61 4.23 -1.89 -8.59
C ILE A 61 5.63 -2.26 -8.08
N LYS A 62 6.54 -1.28 -8.10
CA LYS A 62 7.94 -1.46 -7.68
C LYS A 62 8.20 -0.71 -6.38
N PHE A 63 9.06 -1.29 -5.54
CA PHE A 63 9.70 -0.58 -4.44
C PHE A 63 10.83 0.30 -4.97
N GLY A 64 10.94 1.52 -4.44
CA GLY A 64 12.16 2.29 -4.61
C GLY A 64 13.34 1.61 -3.91
N PRO A 65 14.58 1.83 -4.35
CA PRO A 65 15.74 1.46 -3.56
C PRO A 65 15.66 2.18 -2.21
N GLY A 66 15.54 1.43 -1.10
CA GLY A 66 15.34 1.98 0.24
C GLY A 66 14.21 1.34 1.05
N GLY A 67 13.40 0.46 0.42
CA GLY A 67 12.17 -0.05 1.03
C GLY A 67 10.98 0.88 0.73
N SER A 68 9.78 0.40 0.98
CA SER A 68 8.60 1.26 0.99
C SER A 68 8.37 1.73 2.42
N ASP A 69 8.18 3.03 2.59
CA ASP A 69 7.79 3.58 3.89
C ASP A 69 6.31 3.31 4.19
N PHE A 70 5.53 2.75 3.26
CA PHE A 70 4.09 2.54 3.42
C PHE A 70 3.73 1.07 3.59
N ASP A 71 2.60 0.86 4.25
CA ASP A 71 1.90 -0.43 4.30
C ASP A 71 0.90 -0.51 3.14
N GLY A 72 0.97 -1.59 2.38
CA GLY A 72 0.07 -1.85 1.27
C GLY A 72 -0.40 -3.29 1.27
N TYR A 73 -1.67 -3.51 0.95
CA TYR A 73 -2.26 -4.86 0.92
C TYR A 73 -2.98 -5.10 -0.40
N TYR A 74 -2.77 -6.27 -0.99
CA TYR A 74 -3.55 -6.73 -2.13
C TYR A 74 -4.83 -7.44 -1.67
N SER A 75 -5.88 -7.36 -2.48
CA SER A 75 -6.98 -8.32 -2.39
C SER A 75 -6.49 -9.73 -2.76
N PRO A 76 -7.17 -10.80 -2.31
CA PRO A 76 -6.77 -12.18 -2.60
C PRO A 76 -6.63 -12.50 -4.11
N ASP A 77 -7.44 -11.86 -4.95
CA ASP A 77 -7.43 -12.01 -6.40
C ASP A 77 -6.47 -11.05 -7.13
N LYS A 78 -5.76 -10.19 -6.37
CA LYS A 78 -4.86 -9.12 -6.87
C LYS A 78 -5.52 -8.17 -7.87
N LYS A 79 -6.85 -8.03 -7.83
CA LYS A 79 -7.58 -7.05 -8.64
C LYS A 79 -7.82 -5.73 -7.93
N ASN A 80 -7.55 -5.68 -6.64
CA ASN A 80 -7.68 -4.50 -5.83
C ASN A 80 -6.49 -4.40 -4.89
N PHE A 81 -6.23 -3.20 -4.42
CA PHE A 81 -5.23 -2.98 -3.40
C PHE A 81 -5.56 -1.76 -2.56
N VAL A 82 -4.95 -1.70 -1.38
CA VAL A 82 -5.07 -0.57 -0.46
C VAL A 82 -3.67 -0.09 -0.12
N VAL A 83 -3.54 1.23 -0.02
CA VAL A 83 -2.35 1.86 0.53
C VAL A 83 -2.76 2.57 1.80
N VAL A 84 -2.03 2.29 2.89
CA VAL A 84 -2.31 2.83 4.22
C VAL A 84 -1.26 3.90 4.52
N LEU A 85 -1.75 5.06 4.96
CA LEU A 85 -0.90 6.18 5.35
C LEU A 85 -0.76 6.16 6.88
N GLN A 86 0.44 5.86 7.38
CA GLN A 86 0.69 5.80 8.82
C GLN A 86 0.55 7.20 9.47
N ASP A 87 0.32 7.27 10.77
CA ASP A 87 -0.01 8.51 11.50
C ASP A 87 1.04 9.64 11.32
N ASN A 88 2.32 9.28 11.20
CA ASN A 88 3.42 10.24 11.03
C ASN A 88 3.76 10.52 9.57
N GLN A 89 3.10 9.87 8.61
CA GLN A 89 3.37 10.07 7.19
C GLN A 89 2.47 11.16 6.61
N GLN A 90 3.12 12.12 5.98
CA GLN A 90 2.42 13.19 5.24
C GLN A 90 2.15 12.80 3.80
N ARG A 91 3.00 11.94 3.21
CA ARG A 91 2.91 11.53 1.82
C ARG A 91 3.47 10.14 1.59
N VAL A 92 2.78 9.38 0.75
CA VAL A 92 3.23 8.10 0.21
C VAL A 92 3.16 8.17 -1.31
N THR A 93 4.16 7.59 -1.98
CA THR A 93 4.16 7.48 -3.44
C THR A 93 4.33 6.03 -3.86
N VAL A 94 3.34 5.51 -4.57
CA VAL A 94 3.36 4.18 -5.18
C VAL A 94 3.68 4.33 -6.67
N LYS A 95 4.70 3.62 -7.14
CA LYS A 95 5.11 3.65 -8.55
C LYS A 95 4.84 2.31 -9.22
N SER A 96 4.18 2.34 -10.36
CA SER A 96 4.00 1.21 -11.28
C SER A 96 4.51 1.58 -12.67
N SER A 97 4.46 0.64 -13.61
CA SER A 97 4.83 0.92 -15.01
C SER A 97 3.84 1.85 -15.74
N LEU A 98 2.62 1.97 -15.23
CA LEU A 98 1.52 2.71 -15.86
C LEU A 98 1.14 3.97 -15.10
N TRP A 99 1.40 4.02 -13.79
CA TRP A 99 0.94 5.08 -12.90
C TRP A 99 1.94 5.37 -11.78
N MET A 100 2.03 6.64 -11.43
CA MET A 100 2.58 7.13 -10.18
C MET A 100 1.44 7.68 -9.34
N ILE A 101 1.16 7.02 -8.22
CA ILE A 101 0.07 7.34 -7.30
C ILE A 101 0.69 8.05 -6.09
N SER A 102 0.32 9.29 -5.84
CA SER A 102 0.69 10.01 -4.63
C SER A 102 -0.51 10.12 -3.70
N ILE A 103 -0.34 9.73 -2.45
CA ILE A 103 -1.36 9.80 -1.40
C ILE A 103 -0.82 10.74 -0.34
N ASN A 104 -1.50 11.85 -0.12
CA ASN A 104 -1.14 12.83 0.89
C ASN A 104 -2.13 12.76 2.05
N GLY A 105 -1.66 12.99 3.27
CA GLY A 105 -2.55 13.16 4.41
C GLY A 105 -3.42 14.39 4.19
N GLY A 106 -4.74 14.22 4.22
CA GLY A 106 -5.66 15.34 4.18
C GLY A 106 -5.56 16.17 5.46
N GLY A 107 -6.08 17.40 5.44
CA GLY A 107 -6.07 18.30 6.60
C GLY A 107 -6.83 17.81 7.84
N SER A 108 -7.48 16.64 7.76
CA SER A 108 -8.20 15.98 8.86
C SER A 108 -7.69 14.54 9.09
N ASN A 109 -7.92 14.02 10.30
CA ASN A 109 -7.28 12.79 10.81
C ASN A 109 -7.62 11.49 10.06
N ASN A 110 -8.57 11.52 9.13
CA ASN A 110 -9.15 10.35 8.46
C ASN A 110 -9.37 10.57 6.96
N CYS A 111 -8.77 11.60 6.37
CA CYS A 111 -8.86 11.88 4.95
C CYS A 111 -7.49 11.83 4.27
N VAL A 112 -7.51 11.57 2.98
CA VAL A 112 -6.32 11.55 2.11
C VAL A 112 -6.64 12.21 0.77
N ASP A 113 -5.64 12.85 0.19
CA ASP A 113 -5.70 13.37 -1.18
C ASP A 113 -4.89 12.47 -2.10
N VAL A 114 -5.55 11.89 -3.11
CA VAL A 114 -4.93 10.94 -4.04
C VAL A 114 -4.74 11.58 -5.40
N LEU A 115 -3.50 11.62 -5.87
CA LEU A 115 -3.14 12.03 -7.22
C LEU A 115 -2.66 10.82 -8.00
N VAL A 116 -3.25 10.56 -9.16
CA VAL A 116 -2.88 9.45 -10.05
C VAL A 116 -2.35 10.05 -11.35
N ASN A 117 -1.04 9.99 -11.54
CA ASN A 117 -0.38 10.58 -12.71
C ASN A 117 0.30 9.49 -13.56
N PRO A 118 0.45 9.69 -14.88
CA PRO A 118 1.30 8.81 -15.67
C PRO A 118 2.76 8.98 -15.22
N PRO A 119 3.63 7.96 -15.40
CA PRO A 119 5.01 8.00 -14.87
C PRO A 119 5.89 9.07 -15.51
N ASP A 120 5.49 9.59 -16.67
CA ASP A 120 6.18 10.66 -17.40
C ASP A 120 5.77 12.08 -16.94
N HIS A 121 4.81 12.19 -16.01
CA HIS A 121 4.30 13.45 -15.47
C HIS A 121 3.75 14.43 -16.52
N VAL A 122 3.42 13.95 -17.72
CA VAL A 122 2.95 14.82 -18.82
C VAL A 122 1.54 15.36 -18.56
N THR A 123 0.80 14.73 -17.64
CA THR A 123 -0.56 15.13 -17.28
C THR A 123 -0.76 15.00 -15.78
N GLU A 124 -1.08 16.11 -15.11
CA GLU A 124 -1.52 16.09 -13.73
C GLU A 124 -3.04 15.91 -13.70
N TYR A 125 -3.49 14.81 -13.12
CA TYR A 125 -4.91 14.59 -12.86
C TYR A 125 -5.31 15.30 -11.57
N PRO A 126 -6.56 15.78 -11.46
CA PRO A 126 -7.04 16.42 -10.24
C PRO A 126 -6.93 15.45 -9.06
N ALA A 127 -6.53 15.98 -7.92
CA ALA A 127 -6.51 15.21 -6.68
C ALA A 127 -7.93 14.75 -6.32
N THR A 128 -8.07 13.47 -5.99
CA THR A 128 -9.30 12.91 -5.44
C THR A 128 -9.22 12.95 -3.92
N HIS A 129 -10.11 13.71 -3.29
CA HIS A 129 -10.22 13.78 -1.83
C HIS A 129 -11.07 12.61 -1.32
N LEU A 130 -10.49 11.77 -0.47
CA LEU A 130 -11.16 10.60 0.13
C LEU A 130 -11.18 10.73 1.65
N CYS A 131 -12.33 10.49 2.25
CA CYS A 131 -12.53 10.50 3.71
C CYS A 131 -13.20 9.22 4.19
N SER A 132 -12.84 8.83 5.41
CA SER A 132 -13.35 7.64 6.11
C SER A 132 -14.40 7.99 7.19
N PRO A 133 -15.38 7.13 7.54
CA PRO A 133 -15.70 5.85 6.91
C PRO A 133 -16.37 6.06 5.56
N GLY A 134 -15.99 5.25 4.56
CA GLY A 134 -16.55 5.33 3.21
C GLY A 134 -15.57 5.79 2.14
N ALA A 135 -14.27 5.50 2.31
CA ALA A 135 -13.28 5.75 1.28
C ALA A 135 -13.72 5.07 -0.03
N GLN A 136 -14.05 5.90 -1.03
CA GLN A 136 -14.43 5.43 -2.35
C GLN A 136 -13.25 4.70 -3.00
N HIS A 137 -13.56 3.71 -3.82
CA HIS A 137 -12.55 3.03 -4.60
C HIS A 137 -12.18 3.88 -5.81
N ILE A 138 -10.88 4.03 -6.03
CA ILE A 138 -10.35 4.69 -7.22
C ILE A 138 -10.10 3.63 -8.29
N GLN A 139 -10.82 3.74 -9.40
CA GLN A 139 -10.58 2.90 -10.56
C GLN A 139 -9.28 3.34 -11.26
N LEU A 140 -8.30 2.46 -11.33
CA LEU A 140 -7.09 2.70 -12.11
C LEU A 140 -7.24 2.08 -13.51
N PRO A 141 -7.03 2.86 -14.58
CA PRO A 141 -7.06 2.29 -15.93
C PRO A 141 -5.90 1.29 -16.12
N THR A 142 -6.18 0.18 -16.80
CA THR A 142 -5.18 -0.88 -17.07
C THR A 142 -4.37 -0.63 -18.33
N THR A 143 -4.67 0.45 -19.06
CA THR A 143 -3.97 0.88 -20.27
C THR A 143 -3.48 2.31 -20.08
N ARG A 144 -2.37 2.67 -20.76
CA ARG A 144 -1.95 4.08 -20.77
C ARG A 144 -3.03 4.90 -21.42
N PHE A 145 -3.38 6.02 -20.79
CA PHE A 145 -4.21 7.02 -21.43
C PHE A 145 -3.45 7.56 -22.64
N VAL A 146 -3.95 7.26 -23.84
CA VAL A 146 -3.52 7.92 -25.07
C VAL A 146 -4.47 9.09 -25.25
N PRO A 147 -4.04 10.35 -25.04
CA PRO A 147 -4.89 11.48 -25.32
C PRO A 147 -5.35 11.36 -26.78
N PRO A 148 -6.62 11.66 -27.10
CA PRO A 148 -7.07 11.67 -28.47
C PRO A 148 -6.15 12.61 -29.24
N SER A 149 -5.39 12.06 -30.19
CA SER A 149 -4.53 12.85 -31.06
C SER A 149 -5.41 13.92 -31.68
N SER A 150 -5.12 15.20 -31.42
CA SER A 150 -5.81 16.30 -32.08
C SER A 150 -5.59 16.14 -33.59
N ILE A 151 -6.64 15.72 -34.30
CA ILE A 151 -6.70 15.66 -35.77
C ILE A 151 -6.94 17.07 -36.29
#